data_AF-A0A382AAJ5-F1
#
_entry.id   AF-A0A382AAJ5-F1
#
_cell.length_a   1.000
_cell.length_b   1.000
_cell.length_c   1.000
_cell.angle_alpha   90.00
_cell.angle_beta   90.00
_cell.angle_gamma   90.00
#
_symmetry.space_group_name_H-M   'P 1'
#
loop_
_entity.id
_entity.type
_entity.pdbx_description
1 polymer ?
#
loop_
_entity_poly.entity_id
_entity_poly.type
_entity_poly.pdbx_seq_one_letter_code
_entity_poly.pdbx_strand_id
1 'polypeptide(L)'
;MNPQTIKLGNTKIRILSTVKGLVSESSIVESEITNFNPHLVALGIGPEEVQGTRDWDGEPYDMSGWDEIYGLSLRKIVGEHGVKLPPPSF
;
A
#
# COMPACT_ATOMS: atom_id res chain seq x y z
N MET A 1 9.52 -5.77 2.85
CA MET A 1 8.51 -6.25 3.82
C MET A 1 8.86 -7.59 4.48
N ASN A 2 8.53 -7.74 5.79
CA ASN A 2 8.53 -9.01 6.52
C ASN A 2 7.11 -9.32 7.07
N PRO A 3 6.35 -10.22 6.45
CA PRO A 3 4.98 -10.54 6.88
C PRO A 3 4.92 -11.10 8.31
N GLN A 4 3.95 -10.65 9.09
CA GLN A 4 3.70 -11.18 10.44
C GLN A 4 2.41 -11.98 10.49
N THR A 5 2.39 -13.08 11.24
CA THR A 5 1.20 -13.91 11.41
C THR A 5 0.77 -13.93 12.87
N ILE A 6 -0.50 -13.59 13.11
CA ILE A 6 -1.15 -13.69 14.41
C ILE A 6 -2.19 -14.82 14.33
N LYS A 7 -2.27 -15.66 15.37
CA LYS A 7 -3.32 -16.67 15.52
C LYS A 7 -4.27 -16.27 16.63
N LEU A 8 -5.56 -16.17 16.32
CA LEU A 8 -6.64 -15.88 17.28
C LEU A 8 -7.67 -17.00 17.19
N GLY A 9 -7.61 -17.96 18.12
CA GLY A 9 -8.40 -19.19 18.03
C GLY A 9 -8.10 -19.93 16.72
N ASN A 10 -9.14 -20.15 15.91
CA ASN A 10 -9.02 -20.80 14.59
C ASN A 10 -8.74 -19.81 13.45
N THR A 11 -8.68 -18.50 13.73
CA THR A 11 -8.41 -17.47 12.74
C THR A 11 -6.92 -17.20 12.66
N LYS A 12 -6.39 -17.14 11.43
CA LYS A 12 -5.06 -16.60 11.15
C LYS A 12 -5.20 -15.22 10.54
N ILE A 13 -4.41 -14.27 11.02
CA ILE A 13 -4.33 -12.92 10.48
C ILE A 13 -2.92 -12.73 9.96
N ARG A 14 -2.80 -12.29 8.70
CA ARG A 14 -1.53 -11.94 8.06
C ARG A 14 -1.44 -10.42 8.00
N ILE A 15 -0.41 -9.85 8.62
CA ILE A 15 -0.14 -8.41 8.61
C ILE A 15 1.00 -8.14 7.64
N LEU A 16 0.74 -7.27 6.68
CA LEU A 16 1.67 -6.84 5.64
C LEU A 16 1.91 -5.33 5.83
N SER A 17 3.12 -4.94 6.24
CA SER A 17 3.51 -3.52 6.31
C SER A 17 4.18 -3.11 5.01
N THR A 18 3.53 -2.19 4.27
CA THR A 18 4.02 -1.66 2.99
C THR A 18 4.45 -0.20 3.11
N VAL A 19 5.35 0.20 2.21
CA VAL A 19 5.63 1.59 1.87
C VAL A 19 4.87 1.92 0.60
N LYS A 20 3.95 2.89 0.68
CA LYS A 20 3.10 3.33 -0.44
C LYS A 20 3.97 3.65 -1.66
N GLY A 21 3.67 3.02 -2.79
CA GLY A 21 4.34 3.18 -4.07
C GLY A 21 5.64 2.41 -4.29
N LEU A 22 6.18 1.70 -3.30
CA LEU A 22 7.43 0.95 -3.44
C LEU A 22 7.22 -0.33 -4.29
N VAL A 23 7.79 -0.36 -5.50
CA VAL A 23 7.55 -1.42 -6.50
C VAL A 23 8.04 -2.79 -6.02
N SER A 24 9.12 -2.84 -5.25
CA SER A 24 9.65 -4.11 -4.74
C SER A 24 8.71 -4.81 -3.75
N GLU A 25 7.73 -4.10 -3.18
CA GLU A 25 6.79 -4.68 -2.23
C GLU A 25 5.50 -5.17 -2.89
N SER A 26 5.17 -4.71 -4.10
CA SER A 26 3.92 -5.09 -4.77
C SER A 26 3.86 -6.59 -5.05
N SER A 27 4.96 -7.18 -5.54
CA SER A 27 5.06 -8.61 -5.81
C SER A 27 5.00 -9.46 -4.53
N ILE A 28 5.51 -8.93 -3.42
CA ILE A 28 5.46 -9.60 -2.11
C ILE A 28 4.02 -9.62 -1.60
N VAL A 29 3.31 -8.49 -1.67
CA VAL A 29 1.89 -8.41 -1.26
C VAL A 29 1.02 -9.33 -2.10
N GLU A 30 1.16 -9.29 -3.42
CA GLU A 30 0.39 -10.14 -4.33
C GLU A 30 0.62 -11.63 -4.05
N SER A 31 1.88 -12.02 -3.85
CA SER A 31 2.25 -13.39 -3.48
C SER A 31 1.67 -13.79 -2.12
N GLU A 32 1.74 -12.92 -1.11
CA GLU A 32 1.20 -13.19 0.22
C GLU A 32 -0.32 -13.33 0.21
N ILE A 33 -1.05 -12.46 -0.50
CA ILE A 33 -2.51 -12.58 -0.64
C ILE A 33 -2.88 -13.89 -1.36
N THR A 34 -2.20 -14.20 -2.47
CA THR A 34 -2.47 -15.41 -3.26
C THR A 34 -2.20 -16.69 -2.47
N ASN A 35 -1.03 -16.77 -1.80
CA ASN A 35 -0.60 -17.96 -1.07
C ASN A 35 -1.35 -18.13 0.26
N PHE A 36 -1.68 -17.03 0.94
CA PHE A 36 -2.43 -17.08 2.19
C PHE A 36 -3.92 -17.36 1.94
N ASN A 37 -4.44 -16.99 0.76
CA ASN A 37 -5.83 -17.15 0.34
C ASN A 37 -6.84 -16.71 1.41
N PRO A 38 -6.82 -15.42 1.80
CA PRO A 38 -7.66 -14.91 2.88
C PRO A 38 -9.13 -14.82 2.45
N HIS A 39 -10.04 -15.05 3.40
CA HIS A 39 -11.47 -14.75 3.22
C HIS A 39 -11.78 -13.25 3.21
N LEU A 40 -10.87 -12.41 3.74
CA LEU A 40 -11.01 -10.96 3.84
C LEU A 40 -9.65 -10.30 3.68
N VAL A 41 -9.59 -9.27 2.82
CA VAL A 41 -8.46 -8.34 2.75
C VAL A 41 -8.91 -7.00 3.31
N ALA A 42 -8.13 -6.45 4.23
CA ALA A 42 -8.37 -5.14 4.82
C ALA A 42 -7.14 -4.26 4.59
N LEU A 43 -7.38 -3.01 4.19
CA LEU A 43 -6.34 -2.01 4.02
C LEU A 43 -6.41 -1.01 5.19
N GLY A 44 -5.29 -0.83 5.89
CA GLY A 44 -5.15 0.21 6.90
C GLY A 44 -4.81 1.53 6.22
N ILE A 45 -5.69 2.52 6.32
CA ILE A 45 -5.50 3.87 5.77
C ILE A 45 -5.73 4.93 6.84
N GLY A 46 -5.09 6.09 6.69
CA GLY A 46 -5.26 7.22 7.59
C GLY A 46 -6.66 7.84 7.51
N PRO A 47 -7.15 8.54 8.55
CA PRO A 47 -8.46 9.19 8.52
C PRO A 47 -8.58 10.22 7.39
N GLU A 48 -7.49 10.89 7.02
CA GLU A 48 -7.43 11.83 5.90
C GLU A 48 -7.61 11.11 4.55
N GLU A 49 -7.02 9.92 4.38
CA GLU A 49 -7.20 9.10 3.18
C GLU A 49 -8.63 8.55 3.07
N VAL A 50 -9.24 8.18 4.20
CA VAL A 50 -10.67 7.81 4.25
C VAL A 50 -11.54 8.97 3.80
N GLN A 51 -11.28 10.18 4.33
CA GLN A 51 -12.06 11.36 3.98
C GLN A 51 -11.87 11.73 2.49
N GLY A 52 -10.62 11.75 2.01
CA GLY A 52 -10.32 11.98 0.60
C GLY A 52 -10.99 10.97 -0.33
N THR A 53 -11.07 9.70 0.06
CA THR A 53 -11.79 8.66 -0.71
C THR A 53 -13.30 8.91 -0.74
N ARG A 54 -13.89 9.45 0.34
CA ARG A 54 -15.32 9.77 0.40
C ARG A 54 -15.69 11.02 -0.40
N ASP A 55 -14.79 11.99 -0.42
CA ASP A 55 -14.97 13.27 -1.13
C ASP A 55 -14.56 13.17 -2.61
N TRP A 56 -14.03 12.03 -3.03
CA TRP A 56 -13.56 11.82 -4.40
C TRP A 56 -14.71 11.88 -5.40
N ASP A 57 -14.53 12.71 -6.43
CA ASP A 57 -15.50 12.97 -7.50
C ASP A 57 -15.51 11.89 -8.60
N GLY A 58 -14.59 10.92 -8.53
CA GLY A 58 -14.44 9.85 -9.52
C GLY A 58 -13.47 10.18 -10.66
N GLU A 59 -12.95 11.41 -10.72
CA GLU A 59 -11.96 11.80 -11.73
C GLU A 59 -10.57 11.27 -11.39
N PRO A 60 -9.65 11.10 -12.37
CA PRO A 60 -8.30 10.65 -12.10
C PRO A 60 -7.64 11.48 -10.99
N TYR A 61 -7.06 10.78 -10.01
CA TYR A 61 -6.41 11.42 -8.85
C TYR A 61 -5.35 12.44 -9.31
N ASP A 62 -5.60 13.71 -9.03
CA ASP A 62 -4.59 14.74 -9.21
C ASP A 62 -3.60 14.68 -8.06
N MET A 63 -2.33 14.49 -8.40
CA MET A 63 -1.31 14.23 -7.41
C MET A 63 -1.01 15.50 -6.64
N SER A 64 -1.18 15.48 -5.33
CA SER A 64 -0.78 16.61 -4.51
C SER A 64 0.73 16.84 -4.61
N GLY A 65 1.17 18.10 -4.47
CA GLY A 65 2.61 18.39 -4.42
C GLY A 65 3.34 17.64 -3.29
N TRP A 66 2.64 17.25 -2.23
CA TRP A 66 3.19 16.42 -1.16
C TRP A 66 3.43 14.97 -1.58
N ASP A 67 2.51 14.36 -2.32
CA ASP A 67 2.69 13.01 -2.86
C ASP A 67 3.84 12.94 -3.86
N GLU A 68 4.00 14.00 -4.66
CA GLU A 68 5.12 14.14 -5.58
C GLU A 68 6.45 14.24 -4.82
N ILE A 69 6.55 15.13 -3.82
CA ILE A 69 7.73 15.26 -2.97
C ILE A 69 8.07 13.94 -2.28
N TYR A 70 7.06 13.25 -1.72
CA TYR A 70 7.23 11.95 -1.09
C TYR A 70 7.82 10.92 -2.05
N GLY A 71 7.19 10.72 -3.22
CA GLY A 71 7.63 9.67 -4.14
C GLY A 71 8.96 10.00 -4.81
N LEU A 72 9.22 11.26 -5.17
CA LEU A 72 10.53 11.70 -5.68
C LEU A 72 11.62 11.55 -4.62
N SER A 73 11.32 11.82 -3.35
CA SER A 73 12.27 11.62 -2.25
C SER A 73 12.61 10.15 -2.06
N LEU A 74 11.63 9.25 -2.15
CA LEU A 74 11.87 7.81 -2.11
C LEU A 74 12.69 7.32 -3.31
N ARG A 75 12.45 7.83 -4.53
CA ARG A 75 13.24 7.49 -5.72
C ARG A 75 14.72 7.80 -5.58
N LYS A 76 15.09 8.81 -4.79
CA LYS A 76 16.51 9.10 -4.47
C LYS A 76 17.19 7.95 -3.72
N ILE A 77 16.41 7.12 -3.01
CA ILE A 77 16.91 5.99 -2.20
C ILE A 77 16.84 4.69 -3.00
N VAL A 78 15.72 4.42 -3.67
CA VAL A 78 15.43 3.12 -4.30
C VAL A 78 15.54 3.11 -5.83
N GLY A 79 15.93 4.23 -6.43
CA GLY A 79 16.03 4.42 -7.87
C GLY A 79 14.73 4.91 -8.52
N GLU A 80 14.86 5.45 -9.73
CA GLU A 80 13.77 6.09 -10.48
C GLU A 80 12.56 5.16 -10.70
N HIS A 81 12.82 3.90 -11.06
CA HIS A 81 11.79 2.89 -11.28
C HIS A 81 11.40 2.13 -10.01
N GLY A 82 12.03 2.44 -8.86
CA GLY A 82 11.73 1.79 -7.59
C GLY A 82 10.41 2.27 -6.96
N VAL A 83 9.86 3.40 -7.41
CA VAL A 83 8.62 3.98 -6.87
C VAL A 83 7.65 4.33 -8.01
N LYS A 84 6.42 3.83 -7.91
CA LYS A 84 5.32 4.22 -8.80
C LYS A 84 4.71 5.54 -8.35
N LEU A 85 4.37 6.40 -9.30
CA LEU A 85 3.74 7.71 -9.09
C LEU A 85 2.44 7.80 -9.91
N PRO A 86 1.32 8.29 -9.36
CA PRO A 86 1.10 8.54 -7.92
C PRO A 86 1.34 7.26 -7.10
N PRO A 87 1.75 7.36 -5.83
CA PRO A 87 2.12 6.19 -5.05
C PRO A 87 0.87 5.37 -4.69
N PRO A 88 0.67 4.15 -5.25
CA PRO A 88 -0.43 3.29 -4.82
C PRO A 88 -0.18 2.68 -3.43
N SER A 89 -1.24 2.38 -2.71
CA SER A 89 -1.18 1.40 -1.62
C SER A 89 -1.28 0.00 -2.25
N PHE A 90 -0.25 -0.83 -2.09
CA PHE A 90 -0.23 -2.22 -2.53
C PHE A 90 -0.83 -3.13 -1.45
#